data_AF-A0A1V5PPY7-F1
#
_entry.id   AF-A0A1V5PPY7-F1
#
_cell.length_a   1.000
_cell.length_b   1.000
_cell.length_c   1.000
_cell.angle_alpha   90.00
_cell.angle_beta   90.00
_cell.angle_gamma   90.00
#
_symmetry.space_group_name_H-M   'P 1'
#
loop_
_entity.id
_entity.type
_entity.pdbx_description
1 polymer ?
#
loop_
_entity_poly.entity_id
_entity_poly.type
_entity_poly.pdbx_seq_one_letter_code
_entity_poly.pdbx_strand_id
1 'polypeptide(L)'
;MLRQCPEQKGIWNNIKFTVEPVEECNYFITLNYLPAETSIIFPAHHIWILLQEPPVHLLKYWHRASKVYYHVFTKLTNLFLRS
;
A
#
# COMPACT_ATOMS: atom_id res chain seq x y z
N MET A 1 -1.39 -2.93 -10.32
CA MET A 1 -0.17 -2.09 -10.42
C MET A 1 0.66 -2.40 -11.67
N LEU A 2 1.25 -3.60 -11.81
CA LEU A 2 2.15 -3.91 -12.94
C LEU A 2 1.49 -3.74 -14.33
N ARG A 3 0.23 -4.18 -14.48
CA ARG A 3 -0.55 -4.01 -15.71
C ARG A 3 -0.92 -2.55 -16.04
N GLN A 4 -0.77 -1.64 -15.07
CA GLN A 4 -1.02 -0.21 -15.25
C GLN A 4 0.26 0.54 -15.67
N CYS A 5 1.42 -0.11 -15.65
CA CYS A 5 2.66 0.46 -16.17
C CYS A 5 2.67 0.40 -17.71
N PRO A 6 3.32 1.36 -18.38
CA PRO A 6 3.56 1.30 -19.82
C PRO A 6 4.09 -0.07 -20.25
N GLU A 7 3.49 -0.61 -21.32
CA GLU A 7 3.86 -1.91 -21.89
C GLU A 7 3.79 -3.09 -20.90
N GLN A 8 3.14 -2.92 -19.74
CA GLN A 8 3.03 -3.91 -18.67
C GLN A 8 4.39 -4.38 -18.10
N LYS A 9 5.46 -3.60 -18.30
CA LYS A 9 6.82 -3.97 -17.89
C LYS A 9 7.11 -3.75 -16.41
N GLY A 10 6.14 -3.25 -15.64
CA GLY A 10 6.36 -2.84 -14.25
C GLY A 10 7.29 -1.64 -14.08
N ILE A 11 7.59 -0.90 -15.16
CA ILE A 11 8.44 0.29 -15.12
C ILE A 11 7.61 1.49 -15.55
N TRP A 12 7.67 2.56 -14.76
CA TRP A 12 7.04 3.83 -15.10
C TRP A 12 7.93 5.00 -14.66
N ASN A 13 8.37 5.83 -15.62
CA ASN A 13 9.21 7.00 -15.37
C ASN A 13 10.41 6.71 -14.43
N ASN A 14 11.19 5.69 -14.79
CA ASN A 14 12.35 5.17 -14.03
C ASN A 14 12.05 4.53 -12.67
N ILE A 15 10.77 4.40 -12.29
CA ILE A 15 10.35 3.63 -11.11
C ILE A 15 10.08 2.20 -11.54
N LYS A 16 10.70 1.23 -10.86
CA LYS A 16 10.45 -0.20 -11.05
C LYS A 16 9.55 -0.71 -9.92
N PHE A 17 8.41 -1.26 -10.30
CA PHE A 17 7.51 -1.99 -9.42
C PHE A 17 7.79 -3.48 -9.53
N THR A 18 7.71 -4.17 -8.40
CA THR A 18 7.84 -5.62 -8.33
C THR A 18 6.86 -6.18 -7.31
N VAL A 19 6.36 -7.38 -7.58
CA VAL A 19 5.63 -8.22 -6.61
C VAL A 19 6.47 -9.43 -6.19
N GLU A 20 7.62 -9.63 -6.84
CA GLU A 20 8.60 -10.64 -6.45
C GLU A 20 9.26 -10.23 -5.13
N PRO A 21 9.60 -11.20 -4.26
CA PRO A 21 10.34 -10.94 -3.03
C PRO A 21 11.65 -10.21 -3.30
N VAL A 22 11.97 -9.23 -2.47
CA VAL A 22 13.21 -8.47 -2.50
C VAL A 22 13.70 -8.25 -1.07
N GLU A 23 15.00 -8.08 -0.88
CA GLU A 23 15.58 -7.78 0.44
C GLU A 23 15.51 -6.30 0.78
N GLU A 24 15.55 -5.42 -0.23
CA GLU A 24 15.56 -3.97 -0.07
C GLU A 24 14.69 -3.28 -1.14
N CYS A 25 14.02 -2.19 -0.77
CA CYS A 25 13.37 -1.29 -1.71
C CYS A 25 13.37 0.17 -1.21
N ASN A 26 13.20 1.11 -2.15
CA ASN A 26 13.08 2.52 -1.78
C ASN A 26 11.71 2.86 -1.18
N TYR A 27 10.66 2.13 -1.58
CA TYR A 27 9.28 2.30 -1.09
C TYR A 27 8.59 0.94 -0.97
N PHE A 28 7.94 0.72 0.17
CA PHE A 28 7.09 -0.44 0.41
C PHE A 28 5.62 -0.02 0.37
N ILE A 29 4.87 -0.56 -0.60
CA ILE A 29 3.47 -0.20 -0.82
C ILE A 29 2.61 -1.45 -0.68
N THR A 30 1.65 -1.41 0.22
CA THR A 30 0.67 -2.49 0.41
C THR A 30 -0.69 -2.07 -0.16
N LEU A 31 -1.38 -2.99 -0.82
CA LEU A 31 -2.74 -2.78 -1.30
C LEU A 31 -3.69 -3.55 -0.38
N ASN A 32 -4.61 -2.85 0.29
CA ASN A 32 -5.60 -3.35 1.23
C ASN A 32 -5.06 -4.04 2.50
N TYR A 33 -4.16 -5.02 2.38
CA TYR A 33 -3.55 -5.74 3.49
C TYR A 33 -2.30 -6.52 3.04
N LEU A 34 -1.44 -6.87 3.99
CA LEU A 34 -0.29 -7.75 3.78
C LEU A 34 -0.68 -9.18 4.22
N PRO A 35 -0.72 -10.17 3.31
CA PRO A 35 -1.27 -11.50 3.60
C PRO A 35 -0.35 -12.41 4.41
N ALA A 36 0.94 -12.11 4.45
CA ALA A 36 1.95 -12.93 5.12
C ALA A 36 3.03 -12.03 5.74
N GLU A 37 3.75 -12.56 6.72
CA GLU A 37 4.93 -11.88 7.25
C GLU A 37 5.99 -11.70 6.15
N THR A 38 6.67 -10.57 6.17
CA THR A 38 7.67 -10.20 5.17
C THR A 38 8.71 -9.31 5.83
N SER A 39 9.99 -9.56 5.54
CA SER A 39 11.12 -8.78 6.03
C SER A 39 11.79 -8.09 4.84
N ILE A 40 11.73 -6.77 4.80
CA ILE A 40 12.30 -5.93 3.73
C ILE A 40 12.93 -4.71 4.38
N ILE A 41 14.08 -4.27 3.87
CA ILE A 41 14.77 -3.04 4.27
C ILE A 41 14.24 -1.88 3.41
N PHE A 42 13.78 -0.81 4.07
CA PHE A 42 13.31 0.41 3.42
C PHE A 42 13.44 1.61 4.37
N PRO A 43 13.47 2.86 3.87
CA PRO A 43 13.48 4.05 4.71
C PRO A 43 12.20 4.14 5.57
N ALA A 44 12.34 4.52 6.84
CA ALA A 44 11.25 4.44 7.84
C ALA A 44 9.93 5.13 7.44
N HIS A 45 9.96 6.18 6.60
CA HIS A 45 8.77 6.92 6.17
C HIS A 45 8.21 6.46 4.81
N HIS A 46 8.83 5.46 4.19
CA HIS A 46 8.50 5.01 2.82
C HIS A 46 7.65 3.73 2.83
N ILE A 47 6.83 3.55 3.87
CA ILE A 47 5.87 2.45 3.99
C ILE A 47 4.44 2.98 3.90
N TRP A 48 3.74 2.64 2.81
CA TRP A 48 2.42 3.18 2.48
C TRP A 48 1.40 2.07 2.31
N ILE A 49 0.13 2.40 2.55
CA ILE A 49 -1.00 1.53 2.23
C ILE A 49 -2.03 2.26 1.37
N LEU A 50 -2.52 1.58 0.34
CA LEU A 50 -3.68 1.99 -0.45
C LEU A 50 -4.86 1.08 -0.08
N LEU A 51 -5.83 1.64 0.64
CA LEU A 51 -7.10 1.00 0.97
C LEU A 51 -8.10 1.30 -0.16
N GLN A 52 -8.30 0.33 -1.02
CA GLN A 52 -9.20 0.43 -2.17
C GLN A 52 -10.62 -0.03 -1.81
N GLU A 53 -10.74 -0.97 -0.87
CA GLU A 53 -12.03 -1.46 -0.42
C GLU A 53 -12.77 -0.43 0.44
N PRO A 54 -14.10 -0.32 0.28
CA PRO A 54 -14.91 0.54 1.12
C PRO A 54 -14.94 0.03 2.57
N PRO A 55 -15.13 0.93 3.56
CA PRO A 55 -15.19 0.57 4.97
C PRO A 55 -16.52 -0.12 5.31
N VAL A 56 -16.65 -1.38 4.91
CA VAL A 56 -17.74 -2.26 5.34
C VAL A 56 -17.37 -2.93 6.66
N HIS A 57 -18.37 -3.29 7.47
CA HIS A 57 -18.14 -3.87 8.81
C HIS A 57 -17.23 -5.12 8.78
N LEU A 58 -17.28 -5.91 7.70
CA LEU A 58 -16.43 -7.07 7.47
C LEU A 58 -14.94 -6.70 7.36
N LEU A 59 -14.61 -5.54 6.78
CA LEU A 59 -13.25 -5.10 6.46
C LEU A 59 -12.71 -4.04 7.42
N LYS A 60 -13.43 -3.74 8.51
CA LYS A 60 -13.05 -2.71 9.50
C LYS A 60 -11.62 -2.83 10.03
N TYR A 61 -11.05 -4.03 10.04
CA TYR A 61 -9.68 -4.27 10.48
C TYR A 61 -8.63 -3.75 9.50
N TRP A 62 -8.90 -3.75 8.19
CA TRP A 62 -7.99 -3.18 7.19
C TRP A 62 -7.85 -1.66 7.37
N HIS A 63 -8.88 -1.01 7.89
CA HIS A 63 -8.88 0.42 8.21
C HIS A 63 -8.21 0.76 9.55
N ARG A 64 -7.74 -0.22 10.34
CA ARG A 64 -6.93 0.00 11.56
C ARG A 64 -5.42 0.08 11.28
N ALA A 65 -5.04 0.07 10.00
CA ALA A 65 -3.67 0.05 9.50
C ALA A 65 -2.77 1.23 9.96
N SER A 66 -3.34 2.30 10.51
CA SER A 66 -2.65 3.58 10.78
C SER A 66 -1.42 3.54 11.69
N LYS A 67 -1.12 2.42 12.37
CA LYS A 67 0.04 2.31 13.26
C LYS A 67 1.32 1.82 12.58
N VAL A 68 1.21 1.15 11.43
CA VAL A 68 2.36 0.55 10.73
C VAL A 68 2.77 1.37 9.52
N TYR A 69 1.79 1.97 8.82
CA TYR A 69 2.03 2.72 7.60
C TYR A 69 2.18 4.21 7.89
N TYR A 70 3.18 4.83 7.27
CA TYR A 70 3.42 6.26 7.35
C TYR A 70 2.36 7.06 6.58
N HIS A 71 1.93 6.53 5.42
CA HIS A 71 0.82 7.08 4.65
C HIS A 71 -0.28 6.05 4.42
N VAL A 72 -1.52 6.46 4.67
CA VAL A 72 -2.73 5.69 4.42
C VAL A 72 -3.56 6.45 3.39
N PHE A 73 -3.62 5.92 2.17
CA PHE A 73 -4.50 6.43 1.13
C PHE A 73 -5.78 5.60 1.10
N THR A 74 -6.93 6.25 1.11
CA THR A 74 -8.22 5.57 1.07
C THR A 74 -9.15 6.29 0.10
N LYS A 75 -10.09 5.54 -0.50
CA LYS A 75 -11.11 6.15 -1.36
C LYS A 75 -12.12 6.89 -0.47
N LEU A 76 -11.97 8.21 -0.39
CA LEU A 76 -12.92 9.09 0.30
C LEU A 76 -14.26 9.08 -0.44
N THR A 77 -15.31 8.56 0.21
CA THR A 77 -16.70 8.81 -0.21
C THR A 77 -17.51 9.49 0.91
N ASN A 78 -16.87 10.36 1.71
CA ASN A 78 -17.35 10.97 2.97
C ASN A 78 -17.09 10.11 4.20
N LEU A 79 -16.11 10.50 5.02
CA LEU A 79 -16.08 10.11 6.43
C LEU A 79 -15.74 11.35 7.27
N PHE A 80 -16.70 11.74 8.11
CA PHE A 80 -16.51 12.72 9.17
C PHE A 80 -15.44 12.20 10.12
N LEU A 81 -14.26 12.82 10.12
CA LEU A 81 -13.31 12.69 11.22
C LEU A 81 -13.86 13.51 12.38
N ARG A 82 -14.45 12.83 13.39
CA ARG A 82 -14.62 13.46 14.70
C ARG A 82 -13.24 13.54 15.36
N SER A 83 -12.88 14.78 15.70
CA SER A 83 -11.79 15.21 16.56
C SER A 83 -11.77 14.48 17.90
#